data_AF-A0A2R8Y7S7-F1
#
_entry.id   AF-A0A2R8Y7S7-F1
#
_cell.length_a   1.000
_cell.length_b   1.000
_cell.length_c   1.000
_cell.angle_alpha   90.00
_cell.angle_beta   90.00
_cell.angle_gamma   90.00
#
_symmetry.space_group_name_H-M   'P 1'
#
loop_
_entity.id
_entity.type
_entity.pdbx_description
1 polymer ?
#
loop_
_entity_poly.entity_id
_entity_poly.type
_entity_poly.pdbx_seq_one_letter_code
_entity_poly.pdbx_strand_id
1 'polypeptide(L)' 'MATYLEFIQQNEERDGVRFSWNVWPSSRLEATRMVVPLACLLTPLKERPDLPPVQYEPV' A
#
# COMPACT_ATOMS: atom_id res chain seq x y z
N MET A 1 9.73 16.71 6.96
CA MET A 1 8.75 15.79 7.58
C MET A 1 7.75 15.47 6.48
N ALA A 2 7.65 14.22 6.04
CA ALA A 2 6.73 13.86 4.96
C ALA A 2 5.28 13.99 5.46
N THR A 3 4.43 14.63 4.67
CA THR A 3 3.00 14.74 4.93
C THR A 3 2.28 13.42 4.64
N TYR A 4 1.10 13.21 5.21
CA TYR A 4 0.29 12.03 4.88
C TYR A 4 -0.08 11.95 3.39
N LEU A 5 -0.23 13.09 2.72
CA LEU A 5 -0.53 13.14 1.28
C LEU A 5 0.65 12.63 0.46
N GLU A 6 1.87 13.12 0.76
CA GLU A 6 3.09 12.66 0.11
C GLU A 6 3.34 11.16 0.38
N PHE A 7 3.07 10.70 1.61
CA PHE A 7 3.17 9.28 1.95
C PHE A 7 2.27 8.41 1.06
N ILE A 8 1.00 8.79 0.90
CA ILE A 8 0.05 8.01 0.09
C ILE A 8 0.48 8.00 -1.39
N GLN A 9 0.89 9.15 -1.93
CA GLN A 9 1.34 9.26 -3.32
C GLN A 9 2.56 8.39 -3.59
N GLN A 10 3.57 8.44 -2.73
CA GLN A 10 4.81 7.67 -2.90
C GLN A 10 4.57 6.15 -2.86
N ASN A 11 3.70 5.65 -1.97
CA ASN A 11 3.39 4.22 -1.91
C ASN A 11 2.60 3.74 -3.13
N GLU A 12 1.66 4.55 -3.64
CA GLU A 12 0.89 4.20 -4.83
C GLU A 12 1.75 4.24 -6.10
N GLU A 13 2.69 5.19 -6.20
CA GLU A 13 3.65 5.24 -7.30
C GLU A 13 4.61 4.06 -7.27
N ARG A 14 5.15 3.72 -6.09
CA ARG A 14 6.15 2.65 -5.90
C ARG A 14 5.56 1.26 -6.00
N ASP A 15 4.53 0.98 -5.22
CA ASP A 15 4.02 -0.38 -5.00
C ASP A 15 2.66 -0.61 -5.68
N GLY A 16 2.07 0.41 -6.32
CA GLY A 16 0.77 0.28 -6.97
C GLY A 16 -0.38 0.06 -5.98
N VAL A 17 -0.23 0.44 -4.71
CA VAL A 17 -1.20 0.18 -3.63
C VAL A 17 -1.72 1.47 -2.98
N ARG A 18 -3.02 1.50 -2.71
CA ARG A 18 -3.67 2.54 -1.89
C ARG A 18 -4.64 1.92 -0.90
N PHE A 19 -4.38 2.10 0.40
CA PHE A 19 -5.23 1.57 1.46
C PHE A 19 -6.35 2.53 1.87
N SER A 20 -7.46 1.97 2.35
CA SER A 20 -8.48 2.73 3.10
C SER A 20 -7.93 3.29 4.41
N TRP A 21 -6.96 2.59 5.03
CA TRP A 21 -6.27 3.00 6.25
C TRP A 21 -4.77 2.68 6.18
N ASN A 22 -3.93 3.70 6.32
CA ASN A 22 -2.46 3.56 6.33
C ASN A 22 -1.88 3.34 7.75
N VAL A 23 -2.74 3.37 8.77
CA VAL A 23 -2.43 2.96 10.14
C VAL A 23 -3.51 1.98 10.57
N TRP A 24 -3.10 0.82 11.05
CA TRP A 24 -3.99 -0.31 11.31
C TRP A 24 -4.40 -0.36 12.79
N PRO A 25 -5.57 -0.92 13.10
CA PRO A 25 -5.97 -1.19 14.48
C PRO A 25 -4.97 -2.14 15.15
N SER A 26 -4.66 -1.88 16.41
CA SER A 26 -3.71 -2.68 17.19
C SER A 26 -4.38 -3.83 17.95
N SER A 27 -5.71 -3.83 17.99
CA SER A 27 -6.51 -4.85 18.68
C SER A 27 -7.70 -5.34 17.84
N ARG A 28 -8.17 -6.54 18.16
CA ARG A 28 -9.36 -7.12 17.52
C ARG A 28 -10.62 -6.26 17.76
N LEU A 29 -10.72 -5.64 18.94
CA LEU A 29 -11.86 -4.80 19.29
C LEU A 29 -11.89 -3.52 18.44
N GLU A 30 -10.74 -2.89 18.25
CA GLU A 30 -10.60 -1.73 17.35
C GLU A 30 -10.94 -2.11 15.91
N ALA A 31 -10.44 -3.26 15.43
CA ALA A 31 -10.72 -3.75 14.09
C ALA A 31 -12.22 -4.00 13.84
N THR A 32 -12.93 -4.61 14.78
CA THR A 32 -14.39 -4.85 14.66
C THR A 32 -15.21 -3.54 14.66
N ARG A 33 -14.69 -2.45 15.21
CA ARG A 33 -15.37 -1.15 15.27
C ARG A 33 -15.10 -0.26 14.06
N MET A 34 -14.23 -0.67 13.13
CA MET A 34 -13.95 0.11 11.93
C MET A 34 -15.16 0.11 11.01
N VAL A 35 -15.65 1.31 10.68
CA VAL A 35 -16.81 1.48 9.78
C VAL A 35 -16.43 1.16 8.33
N VAL A 36 -15.25 1.61 7.90
CA VAL A 36 -14.67 1.27 6.59
C VAL A 36 -13.70 0.12 6.81
N PRO A 37 -13.82 -1.00 6.07
CA PRO A 37 -12.93 -2.14 6.23
C PRO A 37 -11.48 -1.76 5.90
N LEU A 38 -10.54 -2.47 6.51
CA LEU A 38 -9.15 -2.44 6.07
C LEU A 38 -9.06 -3.14 4.69
N ALA A 39 -8.83 -2.35 3.65
CA ALA A 39 -8.81 -2.81 2.26
C ALA A 39 -7.81 -1.97 1.46
N CYS A 40 -7.48 -2.44 0.24
CA CYS A 40 -6.65 -1.67 -0.69
C CYS A 40 -7.17 -1.76 -2.14
N LEU A 41 -6.81 -0.73 -2.91
CA LEU A 41 -6.80 -0.77 -4.36
C LEU A 41 -5.39 -1.19 -4.79
N LEU A 42 -5.29 -2.22 -5.63
CA LEU A 42 -4.03 -2.78 -6.10
C LEU A 42 -3.94 -2.73 -7.62
N THR A 43 -2.82 -2.24 -8.13
CA THR A 43 -2.44 -2.30 -9.56
C THR A 43 -1.24 -3.23 -9.71
N PRO A 44 -1.44 -4.54 -9.94
CA PRO A 44 -0.36 -5.53 -9.88
C PRO A 44 0.77 -5.27 -10.89
N LEU A 45 0.41 -4.78 -12.08
CA LEU A 45 1.34 -4.45 -13.16
C LEU A 45 1.49 -2.92 -13.30
N LYS A 46 1.66 -2.21 -12.18
CA LYS A 46 1.97 -0.78 -12.19
C LYS A 46 3.27 -0.55 -12.98
N GLU A 47 3.24 0.36 -13.95
CA GLU A 47 4.44 0.68 -14.73
C GLU A 47 5.53 1.26 -13.84
N ARG A 48 6.70 0.61 -13.82
CA ARG A 48 7.89 0.99 -13.05
C ARG A 48 9.10 1.02 -13.99
N PRO A 49 9.27 2.08 -14.81
CA PRO A 49 10.38 2.17 -15.76
C PRO A 49 11.74 2.26 -15.07
N ASP A 50 11.76 2.54 -13.77
CA ASP A 50 12.93 2.62 -12.90
C ASP A 50 13.46 1.25 -12.46
N LEU A 51 12.69 0.16 -12.61
CA LEU A 51 13.08 -1.17 -12.16
C LEU A 51 13.42 -2.09 -13.35
N PRO A 52 14.64 -2.67 -13.40
CA PRO A 52 14.97 -3.65 -14.42
C PRO A 52 14.30 -5.01 -14.15
N PRO A 53 13.98 -5.79 -15.20
CA PRO A 53 13.56 -7.17 -15.02
C PRO A 53 14.65 -8.00 -14.32
N VAL A 54 14.24 -8.76 -13.32
CA VAL A 54 15.12 -9.64 -12.57
C VAL A 54 15.15 -11.02 -13.23
N GLN A 55 16.35 -11.49 -13.62
CA GLN A 55 16.54 -12.73 -14.39
C GLN A 55 17.01 -13.89 -13.52
N TYR A 56 16.35 -14.10 -12.39
CA TYR A 56 16.56 -15.26 -11.54
C TYR A 56 15.23 -15.68 -10.91
N GLU A 57 15.13 -16.95 -10.51
CA GLU A 57 13.96 -17.45 -9.78
C GLU A 57 13.89 -16.81 -8.39
N PRO A 58 12.70 -16.37 -7.93
CA PRO A 58 12.51 -15.94 -6.55
C PRO A 58 12.97 -17.00 -5.54
N VAL A 59 13.57 -16.56 -4.42
CA VAL A 59 14.01 -17.43 -3.31
C VAL A 59 12.84 -17.90 -2.45
#